data_AF-A0A833FZA3-F1
#
_entry.id   AF-A0A833FZA3-F1
#
_cell.length_a   1.000
_cell.length_b   1.000
_cell.length_c   1.000
_cell.angle_alpha   90.00
_cell.angle_beta   90.00
_cell.angle_gamma   90.00
#
_symmetry.space_group_name_H-M   'P 1'
#
loop_
_entity.id
_entity.type
_entity.pdbx_description
1 polymer ?
#
loop_
_entity_poly.entity_id
_entity_poly.type
_entity_poly.pdbx_seq_one_letter_code
_entity_poly.pdbx_strand_id
1 'polypeptide(L)' 'MSGPSQAAHEVLLCADDYAISAGVSRGIAELAEARRISAASAIVTLPRWVDDGPALAAL' A
#
# COMPACT_ATOMS: atom_id res chain seq x y z
N MET A 1 -11.02 39.71 -9.42
CA MET A 1 -10.06 38.93 -10.24
C MET A 1 -9.94 37.56 -9.60
N SER A 2 -10.73 36.59 -10.04
CA SER A 2 -10.65 35.21 -9.54
C SER A 2 -9.47 34.53 -10.23
N GLY A 3 -8.46 34.12 -9.46
CA GLY A 3 -7.35 33.33 -9.99
C GLY A 3 -7.83 31.97 -10.53
N PRO A 4 -7.05 31.31 -11.39
CA PRO A 4 -7.43 29.99 -11.90
C PRO A 4 -7.64 29.03 -10.73
N SER A 5 -8.80 28.37 -10.71
CA SER A 5 -9.05 27.23 -9.83
C SER A 5 -7.98 26.18 -10.15
N GLN A 6 -7.09 25.89 -9.21
CA GLN A 6 -6.10 24.83 -9.38
C GLN A 6 -6.87 23.52 -9.51
N ALA A 7 -6.74 22.84 -10.65
CA ALA A 7 -7.36 21.53 -10.82
C ALA A 7 -6.80 20.57 -9.77
N ALA A 8 -7.66 19.90 -9.02
CA ALA A 8 -7.23 18.87 -8.09
C ALA A 8 -6.70 17.68 -8.91
N HIS A 9 -5.42 17.34 -8.74
CA HIS A 9 -4.84 16.14 -9.30
C HIS A 9 -4.98 15.00 -8.29
N GLU A 10 -5.61 13.91 -8.70
CA GLU A 10 -5.71 12.70 -7.89
C GLU A 10 -4.40 11.91 -8.00
N VAL A 11 -3.81 11.55 -6.85
CA VAL A 11 -2.55 10.81 -6.77
C VAL A 11 -2.82 9.48 -6.08
N LEU A 12 -2.45 8.39 -6.76
CA LEU A 12 -2.42 7.05 -6.19
C LEU A 12 -1.01 6.78 -5.65
N LEU A 13 -0.91 6.55 -4.34
CA LEU A 13 0.36 6.17 -3.71
C LEU A 13 0.37 4.67 -3.45
N CYS A 14 1.21 3.93 -4.20
CA CYS A 14 1.38 2.49 -4.05
C CYS A 14 2.65 2.20 -3.25
N ALA A 15 2.56 1.32 -2.24
CA ALA A 15 3.73 0.72 -1.62
C ALA A 15 4.02 -0.64 -2.26
N ASP A 16 5.24 -0.83 -2.75
CA ASP A 16 5.63 -2.08 -3.40
C ASP A 16 6.29 -3.07 -2.44
N ASP A 17 6.43 -4.31 -2.91
CA ASP A 17 7.17 -5.40 -2.27
C ASP A 17 6.52 -6.03 -1.03
N TYR A 18 5.19 -6.01 -0.91
CA TYR A 18 4.52 -6.79 0.13
C TYR A 18 4.88 -8.29 0.00
N ALA A 19 5.09 -8.95 1.15
CA ALA A 19 5.61 -10.32 1.26
C ALA A 19 7.09 -10.54 0.84
N ILE A 20 7.89 -9.49 0.60
CA ILE A 20 9.35 -9.67 0.41
C ILE A 20 10.08 -10.03 1.73
N SER A 21 9.58 -9.53 2.86
CA SER A 21 10.05 -9.86 4.21
C SER A 21 8.99 -9.48 5.25
N ALA A 22 9.08 -10.09 6.45
CA ALA A 22 8.17 -9.79 7.56
C ALA A 22 8.08 -8.30 7.90
N GLY A 23 9.23 -7.63 7.94
CA GLY A 23 9.31 -6.21 8.31
C GLY A 23 8.68 -5.30 7.27
N VAL A 24 8.86 -5.60 5.97
CA VAL A 24 8.25 -4.85 4.88
C VAL A 24 6.74 -5.02 4.88
N SER A 25 6.24 -6.26 4.98
CA SER A 25 4.80 -6.53 5.04
C SER A 25 4.14 -5.81 6.20
N ARG A 26 4.74 -5.85 7.40
CA ARG A 26 4.24 -5.12 8.56
C ARG A 26 4.17 -3.62 8.31
N GLY A 27 5.25 -3.02 7.80
CA GLY A 27 5.29 -1.58 7.54
C GLY A 27 4.24 -1.13 6.51
N ILE A 28 4.03 -1.92 5.46
CA ILE A 28 2.99 -1.65 4.44
C ILE A 28 1.59 -1.75 5.05
N ALA A 29 1.33 -2.77 5.87
CA ALA A 29 0.05 -2.92 6.57
C ALA A 29 -0.22 -1.72 7.50
N GLU A 30 0.78 -1.30 8.30
CA GLU A 30 0.67 -0.13 9.18
C GLU A 30 0.37 1.16 8.38
N LEU A 31 0.98 1.33 7.20
CA LEU A 31 0.70 2.47 6.31
C LEU A 31 -0.72 2.41 5.72
N ALA A 32 -1.20 1.21 5.35
CA ALA A 32 -2.54 0.99 4.83
C ALA A 32 -3.60 1.31 5.91
N GLU A 33 -3.45 0.77 7.11
CA GLU A 33 -4.34 1.03 8.26
C GLU A 33 -4.38 2.53 8.62
N ALA A 34 -3.23 3.19 8.59
CA ALA A 34 -3.13 4.63 8.81
C ALA A 34 -3.63 5.49 7.62
N ARG A 35 -4.12 4.85 6.55
CA ARG A 35 -4.56 5.50 5.29
C ARG A 35 -3.52 6.45 4.71
N ARG A 36 -2.25 6.05 4.77
CA ARG A 36 -1.11 6.80 4.23
C ARG A 36 -0.78 6.42 2.80
N ILE A 37 -1.23 5.26 2.35
CA ILE A 37 -1.08 4.77 0.98
C ILE A 37 -2.47 4.45 0.40
N SER A 38 -2.57 4.46 -0.92
CA SER A 38 -3.78 4.14 -1.67
C SER A 38 -3.85 2.67 -2.08
N ALA A 39 -2.70 2.03 -2.24
CA ALA A 39 -2.58 0.66 -2.72
C ALA A 39 -1.28 0.01 -2.25
N ALA A 40 -1.19 -1.32 -2.39
CA ALA A 40 0.05 -2.06 -2.28
C ALA A 40 0.15 -3.13 -3.39
N SER A 41 1.36 -3.40 -3.86
CA SER A 41 1.65 -4.56 -4.70
C SER A 41 2.30 -5.68 -3.86
N ALA A 42 2.15 -6.93 -4.28
CA ALA A 42 2.60 -8.10 -3.51
C ALA A 42 3.39 -9.10 -4.35
N ILE A 43 4.42 -9.69 -3.75
CA ILE A 43 5.23 -10.76 -4.33
C ILE A 43 4.65 -12.11 -3.94
N VAL A 44 3.65 -12.56 -4.71
CA VAL A 44 2.87 -13.78 -4.42
C VAL A 44 3.62 -15.10 -4.69
N THR A 45 4.80 -15.03 -5.29
CA THR A 45 5.62 -16.20 -5.68
C THR A 45 6.66 -16.58 -4.63
N LEU A 46 6.92 -15.73 -3.62
CA LEU A 46 7.84 -16.06 -2.53
C LEU A 46 7.14 -16.88 -1.44
N PRO A 47 7.86 -17.78 -0.73
CA PRO A 47 7.26 -18.60 0.34
C PRO A 47 6.56 -17.78 1.42
N ARG A 48 7.05 -16.57 1.68
CA ARG A 48 6.51 -15.62 2.66
C ARG A 48 5.05 -15.22 2.40
N TRP A 49 4.58 -15.28 1.15
CA TRP A 49 3.19 -14.99 0.80
C TRP A 49 2.19 -15.84 1.58
N VAL A 50 2.54 -17.09 1.89
CA VAL A 50 1.69 -18.00 2.67
C VAL A 50 1.39 -17.43 4.06
N ASP A 51 2.37 -16.75 4.66
CA ASP A 51 2.22 -16.17 6.00
C ASP A 51 1.59 -14.77 5.96
N ASP A 52 2.01 -13.92 5.02
CA ASP A 52 1.65 -12.49 5.02
C ASP A 52 0.38 -12.19 4.19
N GLY A 53 0.06 -13.00 3.18
CA GLY A 53 -1.07 -12.79 2.27
C GLY A 53 -2.44 -12.76 2.98
N PRO A 54 -2.74 -13.66 3.93
CA PRO A 54 -4.02 -13.64 4.66
C PRO A 54 -4.33 -12.32 5.36
N ALA A 55 -3.31 -11.58 5.82
CA ALA A 55 -3.51 -10.30 6.51
C ALA A 55 -4.11 -9.22 5.59
N LEU A 56 -3.87 -9.29 4.28
CA LEU A 56 -4.44 -8.33 3.32
C LEU A 56 -5.96 -8.40 3.22
N ALA A 57 -6.59 -9.54 3.55
CA ALA A 57 -8.04 -9.67 3.53
C ALA A 57 -8.74 -8.89 4.65
N ALA A 58 -7.99 -8.43 5.66
CA ALA A 58 -8.48 -7.69 6.81
C ALA A 58 -8.23 -6.17 6.73
N LEU A 59 -7.51 -5.71 5.70
CA LEU A 59 -7.21 -4.29 5.42
C LEU A 59 -8.31 -3.65 4.55
#